data_AF-A0A2U8X7I8-F1
#
_entry.id   AF-A0A2U8X7I8-F1
#
_cell.length_a   1.000
_cell.length_b   1.000
_cell.length_c   1.000
_cell.angle_alpha   90.00
_cell.angle_beta   90.00
_cell.angle_gamma   90.00
#
_symmetry.space_group_name_H-M   'P 1'
#
loop_
_entity.id
_entity.type
_entity.pdbx_description
1 polymer ?
#
loop_
_entity_poly.entity_id
_entity_poly.type
_entity_poly.pdbx_seq_one_letter_code
_entity_poly.pdbx_strand_id
1 'polypeptide(L)' 'MLRTGASGDLNTQIAALLAELPDDPSLWADLSHRYRCDIFCGLFMDDINEGTELQPKLLSALGGRGLRLSLDIYGCSD' A
#
# COMPACT_ATOMS: atom_id res chain seq x y z
N MET A 1 18.30 9.35 18.24
CA MET A 1 17.49 8.13 18.44
C MET A 1 16.17 8.34 17.69
N LEU A 2 16.15 8.05 16.40
CA LEU A 2 14.91 8.04 15.63
C LEU A 2 14.06 6.89 16.18
N ARG A 3 12.80 7.19 16.50
CA ARG A 3 11.86 6.20 17.00
C ARG A 3 11.66 5.16 15.89
N THR A 4 12.22 3.97 16.09
CA THR A 4 11.81 2.72 15.43
C THR A 4 10.41 2.36 15.92
N GLY A 5 9.42 3.15 15.52
CA GLY A 5 8.00 2.88 15.75
C GLY A 5 7.51 1.92 14.67
N ALA A 6 7.88 0.64 14.83
CA ALA A 6 7.58 -0.51 13.97
C ALA A 6 8.07 -0.40 12.52
N SER A 7 8.91 -1.34 12.08
CA SER A 7 8.86 -1.85 10.71
C SER A 7 7.45 -2.44 10.51
N GLY A 8 6.46 -1.58 10.30
CA GLY A 8 5.05 -1.91 10.44
C GLY A 8 4.60 -2.77 9.28
N ASP A 9 3.87 -3.84 9.58
CA ASP A 9 3.15 -4.66 8.61
C ASP A 9 2.53 -3.79 7.49
N LEU A 10 2.95 -4.05 6.25
CA LEU A 10 2.53 -3.33 5.05
C LEU A 10 1.00 -3.24 4.95
N ASN A 11 0.28 -4.26 5.42
CA ASN A 11 -1.18 -4.25 5.44
C ASN A 11 -1.73 -3.16 6.36
N THR A 12 -1.24 -3.09 7.59
CA THR A 12 -1.63 -2.08 8.58
C THR A 12 -1.35 -0.67 8.07
N GLN A 13 -0.20 -0.45 7.45
CA GLN A 13 0.18 0.88 6.94
C GLN A 13 -0.74 1.34 5.80
N ILE A 14 -0.97 0.49 4.79
CA ILE A 14 -1.87 0.82 3.69
C ILE A 14 -3.30 0.99 4.21
N ALA A 15 -3.76 0.12 5.11
CA ALA A 15 -5.10 0.22 5.68
C ALA A 15 -5.32 1.54 6.43
N ALA A 16 -4.31 1.99 7.19
CA ALA A 16 -4.36 3.28 7.88
C ALA A 16 -4.47 4.45 6.89
N LEU A 17 -3.69 4.43 5.80
CA LEU A 17 -3.80 5.46 4.76
C LEU A 17 -5.19 5.46 4.10
N LEU A 18 -5.74 4.28 3.78
CA LEU A 18 -7.06 4.18 3.17
C LEU A 18 -8.19 4.59 4.12
N ALA A 19 -8.02 4.43 5.44
CA ALA A 19 -9.02 4.82 6.45
C ALA A 19 -9.21 6.34 6.55
N GLU A 20 -8.19 7.13 6.20
CA GLU A 20 -8.25 8.60 6.18
C GLU A 20 -8.87 9.16 4.88
N LEU A 21 -9.18 8.29 3.92
CA LEU A 21 -9.73 8.69 2.63
C LEU A 21 -11.23 8.35 2.55
N PRO A 22 -12.02 9.10 1.75
CA PRO A 22 -13.42 8.78 1.53
C PRO A 22 -13.61 7.35 1.04
N ASP A 23 -14.73 6.71 1.41
CA ASP A 23 -15.10 5.36 0.95
C ASP A 23 -16.18 5.38 -0.14
N ASP A 24 -16.45 6.54 -0.75
CA ASP A 24 -17.49 6.71 -1.78
C ASP A 24 -17.05 6.10 -3.12
N PRO A 25 -17.70 5.02 -3.61
CA PRO A 25 -17.31 4.37 -4.86
C PRO A 25 -17.48 5.26 -6.09
N SER A 26 -18.44 6.19 -6.07
CA SER A 26 -18.69 7.08 -7.22
C SER A 26 -17.58 8.11 -7.40
N LEU A 27 -17.05 8.64 -6.28
CA LEU A 27 -15.90 9.52 -6.27
C LEU A 27 -14.66 8.82 -6.81
N TRP A 28 -14.38 7.59 -6.35
CA TRP A 28 -13.22 6.84 -6.81
C TRP A 28 -13.33 6.40 -8.27
N ALA A 29 -14.53 6.06 -8.74
CA ALA A 29 -14.78 5.79 -10.16
C ALA A 29 -14.48 7.01 -11.03
N ASP A 30 -14.94 8.20 -10.61
CA ASP A 30 -14.66 9.45 -11.34
C ASP A 30 -13.18 9.83 -11.30
N LEU A 31 -12.52 9.71 -10.13
CA LEU A 31 -11.09 9.99 -9.99
C LEU A 31 -10.23 9.05 -10.85
N SER A 32 -10.48 7.74 -10.78
CA SER A 32 -9.73 6.73 -11.53
C SER A 32 -10.02 6.76 -13.05
N HIS A 33 -11.16 7.30 -13.47
CA HIS A 33 -11.44 7.58 -14.88
C HIS A 33 -10.64 8.79 -15.39
N ARG A 34 -10.48 9.83 -14.57
CA ARG A 34 -9.81 11.08 -14.95
C ARG A 34 -8.29 11.04 -14.76
N TYR A 35 -7.81 10.26 -13.81
CA TYR A 35 -6.41 10.23 -13.37
C TYR A 35 -5.92 8.81 -13.15
N ARG A 36 -4.60 8.63 -13.27
CA ARG A 36 -3.95 7.42 -12.76
C ARG A 36 -3.79 7.56 -11.25
N CYS A 37 -4.69 6.96 -10.49
CA CYS A 37 -4.58 6.90 -9.04
C CYS A 37 -3.66 5.73 -8.62
N ASP A 38 -2.71 5.99 -7.74
CA ASP A 38 -1.79 5.00 -7.22
C ASP A 38 -1.50 5.19 -5.73
N ILE A 39 -1.02 4.12 -5.11
CA ILE A 39 -0.31 4.14 -3.84
C ILE A 39 1.10 3.62 -4.10
N PHE A 40 2.09 4.36 -3.61
CA PHE A 40 3.49 4.05 -3.79
C PHE A 40 4.17 3.92 -2.44
N CYS A 41 4.92 2.84 -2.24
CA CYS A 41 5.78 2.68 -1.07
C CYS A 41 7.01 1.81 -1.41
N GLY A 42 8.09 2.01 -0.66
CA GLY A 42 9.24 1.13 -0.68
C GLY A 42 9.04 -0.06 0.25
N LEU A 43 9.37 -1.26 -0.22
CA LEU A 43 9.45 -2.47 0.58
C LEU A 43 10.93 -2.79 0.82
N PHE A 44 11.36 -2.72 2.08
CA PHE A 44 12.72 -3.03 2.49
C PHE A 44 12.74 -4.42 3.12
N MET A 45 13.49 -5.33 2.53
CA MET A 45 13.63 -6.71 3.01
C MET A 45 14.84 -6.83 3.95
N ASP A 46 14.66 -7.56 5.04
CA ASP A 46 15.66 -7.88 6.04
C ASP A 46 16.52 -9.09 5.64
N ASP A 47 16.03 -9.98 4.77
CA ASP A 47 16.76 -11.17 4.29
C ASP A 47 16.61 -11.42 2.78
N ILE A 48 17.50 -12.24 2.23
CA ILE A 48 17.41 -12.72 0.85
C ILE A 48 16.20 -13.65 0.73
N ASN A 49 15.41 -13.47 -0.33
CA ASN A 49 14.20 -14.26 -0.59
C ASN A 49 13.12 -14.12 0.50
N GLU A 50 13.09 -12.98 1.19
CA GLU A 50 11.94 -12.57 1.98
C GLU A 50 10.76 -12.18 1.06
N GLY A 51 9.55 -12.40 1.54
CA GLY A 51 8.33 -11.98 0.87
C GLY A 51 7.34 -11.37 1.86
N THR A 52 6.41 -10.57 1.35
CA THR A 52 5.26 -10.07 2.11
C THR A 52 3.97 -10.43 1.38
N GLU A 53 2.92 -10.64 2.15
CA GLU A 53 1.58 -10.90 1.62
C GLU A 53 0.66 -9.71 1.87
N LEU A 54 -0.25 -9.48 0.93
CA LEU A 54 -1.33 -8.51 1.09
C LEU A 54 -2.64 -9.23 1.33
N GLN A 55 -3.37 -8.79 2.35
CA GLN A 55 -4.64 -9.39 2.72
C GLN A 55 -5.69 -9.19 1.62
N PRO A 56 -6.54 -10.19 1.34
CA PRO A 56 -7.59 -10.08 0.30
C PRO A 56 -8.51 -8.87 0.46
N LYS A 57 -8.81 -8.49 1.71
CA LYS A 57 -9.64 -7.32 2.03
C LYS A 57 -8.97 -6.02 1.58
N LEU A 58 -7.65 -5.91 1.77
CA LEU A 58 -6.87 -4.75 1.36
C LEU A 58 -6.78 -4.66 -0.15
N LEU A 59 -6.51 -5.79 -0.83
CA LEU A 59 -6.54 -5.86 -2.29
C LEU A 59 -7.89 -5.44 -2.86
N SER A 60 -8.98 -5.85 -2.21
CA SER A 60 -10.35 -5.44 -2.59
C SER A 60 -10.57 -3.94 -2.36
N ALA A 61 -10.07 -3.38 -1.26
CA ALA A 61 -10.19 -1.95 -0.97
C ALA A 61 -9.41 -1.08 -1.97
N LEU A 62 -8.21 -1.53 -2.38
CA LEU A 62 -7.41 -0.89 -3.43
C LEU A 62 -8.11 -0.99 -4.79
N GLY A 63 -8.51 -2.20 -5.17
CA GLY A 63 -9.17 -2.47 -6.45
C GLY A 63 -10.50 -1.74 -6.60
N GLY A 64 -11.32 -1.70 -5.55
CA GLY A 64 -12.59 -0.97 -5.53
C GLY A 64 -12.42 0.55 -5.68
N ARG A 65 -11.24 1.08 -5.34
CA ARG A 65 -10.87 2.49 -5.54
C ARG A 65 -10.15 2.76 -6.87
N GLY A 66 -9.91 1.72 -7.68
CA GLY A 66 -9.11 1.82 -8.90
C GLY A 66 -7.63 2.15 -8.65
N LEU A 67 -7.12 1.90 -7.44
CA LEU A 67 -5.74 2.22 -7.05
C LEU A 67 -4.78 1.14 -7.54
N ARG A 68 -3.72 1.57 -8.22
CA ARG A 68 -2.54 0.73 -8.46
C ARG A 68 -1.68 0.70 -7.21
N LEU A 69 -1.20 -0.49 -6.83
CA LEU A 69 -0.12 -0.60 -5.87
C LEU A 69 1.22 -0.62 -6.62
N SER A 70 2.06 0.37 -6.35
CA SER A 70 3.41 0.46 -6.89
C SER A 70 4.40 0.23 -5.73
N LEU A 71 5.33 -0.72 -5.93
CA LEU A 71 6.33 -1.08 -4.94
C LEU A 71 7.72 -0.95 -5.56
N ASP A 72 8.59 -0.22 -4.87
CA ASP A 72 10.03 -0.36 -5.06
C ASP A 72 10.52 -1.38 -4.03
N ILE A 73 11.00 -2.53 -4.48
CA ILE A 73 11.45 -3.62 -3.61
C ILE A 73 12.98 -3.56 -3.47
N TYR A 74 13.44 -3.28 -2.27
CA TYR A 74 14.84 -3.20 -1.90
C TYR A 74 15.24 -4.47 -1.14
N GLY A 75 16.21 -5.20 -1.68
CA GLY A 75 16.78 -6.37 -1.03
C GLY A 75 17.69 -6.02 0.13
N CYS A 76 17.92 -7.00 1.00
CA CYS A 76 18.94 -6.92 2.03
C CYS A 76 20.30 -6.65 1.35
N SER A 77 20.91 -5.52 1.71
CA SER A 77 22.26 -5.16 1.28
C SER A 77 23.20 -5.44 2.43
N ASP A 78 24.36 -6.04 2.15
CA ASP A 78 25.45 -6.19 3.13
C ASP A 78 25.90 -4.85 3.72
#